data_AF-Q5JRA7-F1
#
_entry.id   AF-Q5JRA7-F1
#
_cell.length_a   1.000
_cell.length_b   1.000
_cell.length_c   1.000
_cell.angle_alpha   90.00
_cell.angle_beta   90.00
_cell.angle_gamma   90.00
#
_symmetry.space_group_name_H-M   'P 1'
#
loop_
_entity.id
_entity.type
_entity.pdbx_description
1 polymer ?
#
loop_
_entity_poly.entity_id
_entity_poly.type
_entity_poly.pdbx_seq_one_letter_code
_entity_poly.pdbx_strand_id
1 'polypeptide(L)'
;MSDFSEELKGPVTDDEEVETSVLSGAGMHFPWLQTYVETVAIGGKRRKDFAQTTSACLSFIQEALLKHQWQQAAEYMYSYFQTLEDSDSYKRQAAPEISLQHALYLLHHGMLKDAKRNLSEAETWRHGENTSSREILINLIQAYKGLLQYYTWSEKKMELSKLDKDDYAYNAVAQDVFNHSWKTSANISALIKIPGVWDPFVKSYVEMLEFYGDRDGAQEVLTNYAYDEKFPSNPNAHIYLYNFLKRQKAPRSKLISVLKILYQIVPSHKLMLEFHTLLRKSEKEE
;
A
#
# COMPACT_ATOMS: atom_id res chain seq x y z
N MET A 1 -34.29 -58.57 -28.66
CA MET A 1 -34.09 -60.03 -28.69
C MET A 1 -32.61 -60.30 -28.44
N SER A 2 -32.33 -61.15 -27.45
CA SER A 2 -31.05 -61.78 -27.05
C SER A 2 -29.95 -60.84 -26.53
N ASP A 3 -29.64 -60.77 -25.23
CA ASP A 3 -29.00 -61.76 -24.33
C ASP A 3 -27.69 -62.33 -24.87
N PHE A 4 -26.57 -62.02 -24.20
CA PHE A 4 -25.67 -63.02 -23.59
C PHE A 4 -24.81 -62.40 -22.47
N SER A 5 -24.94 -63.06 -21.31
CA SER A 5 -24.25 -63.05 -20.00
C SER A 5 -22.70 -62.90 -20.08
N GLU A 6 -21.96 -62.50 -19.04
CA GLU A 6 -21.87 -63.14 -17.72
C GLU A 6 -21.07 -62.28 -16.71
N GLU A 7 -21.37 -62.48 -15.42
CA GLU A 7 -20.85 -61.79 -14.24
C GLU A 7 -19.37 -62.09 -13.93
N LEU A 8 -18.67 -61.11 -13.35
CA LEU A 8 -17.65 -61.37 -12.31
C LEU A 8 -17.62 -60.19 -11.31
N LYS A 9 -17.99 -60.50 -10.06
CA LYS A 9 -18.08 -59.58 -8.92
C LYS A 9 -16.72 -59.36 -8.24
N GLY A 10 -16.34 -58.08 -8.10
CA GLY A 10 -15.70 -57.44 -6.93
C GLY A 10 -14.18 -57.59 -6.75
N PRO A 11 -13.51 -56.72 -5.95
CA PRO A 11 -14.07 -55.68 -5.06
C PRO A 11 -13.62 -54.23 -5.36
N VAL A 12 -14.34 -53.31 -4.73
CA VAL A 12 -14.16 -51.85 -4.67
C VAL A 12 -12.89 -51.48 -3.89
N THR A 13 -12.10 -50.56 -4.44
CA THR A 13 -11.33 -49.54 -3.70
C THR A 13 -11.23 -48.29 -4.59
N ASP A 14 -11.98 -47.24 -4.23
CA ASP A 14 -11.72 -45.88 -4.65
C ASP A 14 -10.43 -45.40 -3.98
N ASP A 15 -9.54 -44.76 -4.73
CA ASP A 15 -8.79 -43.60 -4.27
C ASP A 15 -8.18 -42.89 -5.50
N GLU A 16 -8.69 -41.69 -5.76
CA GLU A 16 -8.21 -40.76 -6.78
C GLU A 16 -6.81 -40.22 -6.41
N GLU A 17 -5.79 -40.57 -7.20
CA GLU A 17 -4.52 -39.85 -7.21
C GLU A 17 -4.71 -38.48 -7.89
N VAL A 18 -4.99 -37.47 -7.09
CA VAL A 18 -4.74 -36.07 -7.46
C VAL A 18 -3.32 -35.73 -7.03
N GLU A 19 -2.42 -35.60 -8.00
CA GLU A 19 -1.10 -34.99 -7.85
C GLU A 19 -1.25 -33.58 -7.25
N THR A 20 -1.08 -33.49 -5.94
CA THR A 20 -0.93 -32.22 -5.23
C THR A 20 0.52 -31.81 -5.33
N SER A 21 0.76 -30.82 -6.20
CA SER A 21 2.03 -30.11 -6.27
C SER A 21 2.41 -29.61 -4.88
N VAL A 22 3.53 -30.15 -4.37
CA VAL A 22 4.13 -29.81 -3.08
C VAL A 22 4.38 -28.31 -2.99
N LEU A 23 3.51 -27.63 -2.24
CA LEU A 23 3.80 -26.31 -1.67
C LEU A 23 4.95 -26.51 -0.68
N SER A 24 6.18 -26.18 -1.10
CA SER A 24 7.33 -26.01 -0.23
C SER A 24 7.13 -24.76 0.64
N GLY A 25 6.18 -24.83 1.58
CA GLY A 25 6.05 -23.93 2.71
C GLY A 25 7.05 -24.35 3.78
N ALA A 26 8.33 -24.07 3.56
CA ALA A 26 9.30 -24.03 4.65
C ALA A 26 8.98 -22.78 5.50
N GLY A 27 7.93 -22.87 6.32
CA GLY A 27 7.77 -21.97 7.45
C GLY A 27 9.02 -22.08 8.30
N MET A 28 9.72 -20.96 8.52
CA MET A 28 10.94 -20.95 9.30
C MET A 28 10.61 -21.42 10.73
N HIS A 29 11.05 -22.63 11.07
CA HIS A 29 10.85 -23.25 12.38
C HIS A 29 12.00 -22.82 13.31
N PHE A 30 11.66 -22.15 14.41
CA PHE A 30 12.63 -21.58 15.34
C PHE A 30 12.48 -22.21 16.74
N PRO A 31 13.28 -23.24 17.08
CA PRO A 31 13.13 -24.02 18.32
C PRO A 31 13.26 -23.21 19.62
N TRP A 32 14.10 -22.18 19.64
CA TRP A 32 14.33 -21.31 20.79
C TRP A 32 13.11 -20.48 21.21
N LEU A 33 12.34 -19.95 20.25
CA LEU A 33 11.12 -19.20 20.52
C LEU A 33 10.02 -20.14 21.02
N GLN A 34 9.95 -21.33 20.42
CA GLN A 34 9.04 -22.39 20.83
C GLN A 34 9.33 -22.89 22.25
N THR A 35 10.61 -23.09 22.59
CA THR A 35 11.03 -23.49 23.95
C THR A 35 10.58 -22.46 24.99
N TYR A 36 10.70 -21.16 24.70
CA TYR A 36 10.31 -20.10 25.63
C TYR A 36 8.78 -19.96 25.76
N VAL A 37 8.04 -20.07 24.65
CA VAL A 37 6.57 -20.09 24.64
C VAL A 37 6.02 -21.33 25.34
N GLU A 38 6.65 -22.50 25.16
CA GLU A 38 6.27 -23.76 25.79
C GLU A 38 6.52 -23.75 27.31
N THR A 39 7.64 -23.18 27.79
CA THR A 39 7.86 -22.98 29.25
C THR A 39 6.77 -22.13 29.90
N VAL A 40 6.15 -21.24 29.13
CA VAL A 40 5.11 -20.32 29.59
C VAL A 40 3.71 -20.97 29.51
N ALA A 41 3.48 -21.91 28.58
CA ALA A 41 2.18 -22.56 28.35
C ALA A 41 1.83 -23.68 29.34
N ILE A 42 2.81 -24.31 30.01
CA ILE A 42 2.59 -25.48 30.89
C ILE A 42 2.01 -25.10 32.27
N GLY A 43 1.98 -23.82 32.64
CA GLY A 43 1.38 -23.34 33.89
C GLY A 43 0.01 -22.69 33.68
N GLY A 44 -1.03 -23.12 34.39
CA GLY A 44 -2.42 -22.62 34.27
C GLY A 44 -2.66 -21.15 34.69
N LYS A 45 -1.97 -20.17 34.08
CA LYS A 45 -2.01 -18.73 34.41
C LYS A 45 -2.04 -17.82 33.17
N ARG A 46 -2.74 -18.27 32.12
CA ARG A 46 -2.76 -17.74 30.73
C ARG A 46 -2.74 -16.21 30.55
N ARG A 47 -3.33 -15.39 31.43
CA ARG A 47 -3.38 -13.93 31.24
C ARG A 47 -2.08 -13.18 31.55
N LYS A 48 -1.33 -13.56 32.60
CA LYS A 48 -0.07 -12.87 32.99
C LYS A 48 1.06 -13.26 32.05
N ASP A 49 1.09 -14.53 31.72
CA ASP A 49 2.02 -15.20 30.83
C ASP A 49 1.98 -14.63 29.41
N PHE A 50 0.78 -14.43 28.86
CA PHE A 50 0.60 -13.82 27.55
C PHE A 50 1.14 -12.38 27.47
N ALA A 51 0.84 -11.56 28.49
CA ALA A 51 1.31 -10.18 28.55
C ALA A 51 2.84 -10.11 28.60
N GLN A 52 3.48 -11.06 29.30
CA GLN A 52 4.93 -11.19 29.36
C GLN A 52 5.52 -11.56 28.00
N THR A 53 4.93 -12.52 27.29
CA THR A 53 5.37 -12.91 25.93
C THR A 53 5.20 -11.76 24.93
N THR A 54 4.05 -11.07 24.96
CA THR A 54 3.77 -9.93 24.08
C THR A 54 4.75 -8.77 24.33
N SER A 55 4.99 -8.43 25.60
CA SER A 55 5.93 -7.39 26.01
C SER A 55 7.38 -7.74 25.65
N ALA A 56 7.75 -9.02 25.76
CA ALA A 56 9.08 -9.48 25.37
C ALA A 56 9.28 -9.35 23.85
N CYS A 57 8.31 -9.82 23.04
CA CYS A 57 8.35 -9.66 21.58
C CYS A 57 8.48 -8.18 21.18
N LEU A 58 7.70 -7.28 21.79
CA LEU A 58 7.81 -5.83 21.54
C LEU A 58 9.21 -5.30 21.83
N SER A 59 9.82 -5.71 22.94
CA SER A 59 11.17 -5.28 23.32
C SER A 59 12.21 -5.75 22.29
N PHE A 60 12.09 -6.99 21.81
CA PHE A 60 12.98 -7.54 20.79
C PHE A 60 12.81 -6.86 19.43
N ILE A 61 11.58 -6.54 19.03
CA ILE A 61 11.31 -5.75 17.83
C ILE A 61 12.02 -4.39 17.93
N GLN A 62 11.80 -3.68 19.04
CA GLN A 62 12.40 -2.36 19.27
C GLN A 62 13.94 -2.41 19.26
N GLU A 63 14.53 -3.40 19.92
CA GLU A 63 15.98 -3.59 19.96
C GLU A 63 16.56 -3.90 18.57
N ALA A 64 15.93 -4.80 17.83
CA ALA A 64 16.36 -5.16 16.47
C ALA A 64 16.25 -3.96 15.52
N LEU A 65 15.18 -3.16 15.61
CA LEU A 65 15.02 -1.92 14.84
C LEU A 65 16.13 -0.90 15.17
N LEU A 66 16.43 -0.71 16.47
CA LEU A 66 17.50 0.18 16.92
C LEU A 66 18.89 -0.26 16.42
N LYS A 67 19.12 -1.57 16.29
CA LYS A 67 20.36 -2.16 15.75
C LYS A 67 20.38 -2.26 14.23
N HIS A 68 19.36 -1.73 13.53
CA HIS A 68 19.18 -1.86 12.09
C HIS A 68 19.10 -3.31 11.57
N GLN A 69 18.71 -4.26 12.43
CA GLN A 69 18.53 -5.67 12.11
C GLN A 69 17.11 -5.91 11.59
N TRP A 70 16.79 -5.31 10.44
CA TRP A 70 15.43 -5.27 9.89
C TRP A 70 14.82 -6.65 9.61
N GLN A 71 15.62 -7.60 9.15
CA GLN A 71 15.16 -8.97 8.92
C GLN A 71 14.76 -9.66 10.23
N GLN A 72 15.61 -9.57 11.24
CA GLN A 72 15.35 -10.13 12.56
C GLN A 72 14.14 -9.43 13.24
N ALA A 73 14.03 -8.11 13.06
CA ALA A 73 12.85 -7.37 13.51
C ALA A 73 11.58 -7.89 12.85
N ALA A 74 11.59 -8.12 11.53
CA ALA A 74 10.44 -8.67 10.80
C ALA A 74 10.04 -10.08 11.29
N GLU A 75 11.01 -10.93 11.62
CA GLU A 75 10.73 -12.24 12.24
C GLU A 75 10.02 -12.09 13.59
N TYR A 76 10.51 -11.20 14.45
CA TYR A 76 9.85 -10.90 15.72
C TYR A 76 8.46 -10.28 15.54
N MET A 77 8.27 -9.42 14.53
CA MET A 77 6.97 -8.84 14.18
C MET A 77 5.99 -9.95 13.77
N TYR A 78 6.42 -10.91 12.96
CA TYR A 78 5.59 -12.05 12.57
C TYR A 78 5.13 -12.88 13.77
N SER A 79 6.06 -13.25 14.66
CA SER A 79 5.73 -13.97 15.90
C SER A 79 4.81 -13.15 16.81
N TYR A 80 5.04 -11.83 16.91
CA TYR A 80 4.17 -10.93 17.64
C TYR A 80 2.73 -10.98 17.12
N PHE A 81 2.50 -10.95 15.81
CA PHE A 81 1.15 -11.05 15.24
C PHE A 81 0.47 -12.38 15.54
N GLN A 82 1.19 -13.50 15.46
CA GLN A 82 0.65 -14.82 15.83
C GLN A 82 0.18 -14.85 17.28
N THR A 83 0.93 -14.24 18.20
CA THR A 83 0.48 -14.15 19.60
C THR A 83 -0.80 -13.32 19.73
N LEU A 84 -1.00 -12.31 18.88
CA LEU A 84 -2.15 -11.42 18.98
C LEU A 84 -3.48 -12.02 18.47
N GLU A 85 -3.48 -13.16 17.78
CA GLU A 85 -4.69 -13.76 17.18
C GLU A 85 -5.81 -13.98 18.23
N ASP A 86 -5.46 -14.40 19.45
CA ASP A 86 -6.41 -14.66 20.55
C ASP A 86 -6.52 -13.54 21.60
N SER A 87 -6.01 -12.34 21.30
CA SER A 87 -5.88 -11.24 22.27
C SER A 87 -7.02 -10.22 22.30
N ASP A 88 -7.32 -9.70 23.50
CA ASP A 88 -8.22 -8.56 23.71
C ASP A 88 -7.70 -7.28 23.03
N SER A 89 -8.61 -6.37 22.64
CA SER A 89 -8.32 -5.11 21.92
C SER A 89 -7.28 -4.22 22.60
N TYR A 90 -7.26 -4.19 23.94
CA TYR A 90 -6.29 -3.42 24.73
C TYR A 90 -4.83 -3.86 24.47
N LYS A 91 -4.58 -5.15 24.24
CA LYS A 91 -3.24 -5.70 24.00
C LYS A 91 -2.74 -5.47 22.57
N ARG A 92 -3.63 -5.03 21.67
CA ARG A 92 -3.35 -4.76 20.24
C ARG A 92 -3.05 -3.27 19.97
N GLN A 93 -2.77 -2.48 21.00
CA GLN A 93 -2.59 -1.03 20.83
C GLN A 93 -1.43 -0.67 19.89
N ALA A 94 -0.28 -1.37 20.03
CA ALA A 94 0.90 -1.18 19.20
C ALA A 94 0.84 -1.90 17.84
N ALA A 95 -0.14 -2.79 17.66
CA ALA A 95 -0.21 -3.66 16.49
C ALA A 95 -0.29 -2.91 15.15
N PRO A 96 -1.06 -1.80 15.00
CA PRO A 96 -1.07 -1.04 13.75
C PRO A 96 0.29 -0.44 13.38
N GLU A 97 1.07 0.04 14.37
CA GLU A 97 2.38 0.65 14.12
C GLU A 97 3.38 -0.40 13.63
N ILE A 98 3.38 -1.53 14.33
CA ILE A 98 4.25 -2.67 14.02
C ILE A 98 3.87 -3.26 12.66
N SER A 99 2.58 -3.33 12.33
CA SER A 99 2.13 -3.76 10.99
C SER A 99 2.61 -2.81 9.91
N LEU A 100 2.53 -1.49 10.13
CA LEU A 100 3.04 -0.55 9.15
C LEU A 100 4.54 -0.73 8.92
N GLN A 101 5.33 -0.88 9.99
CA GLN A 101 6.77 -1.14 9.90
C GLN A 101 7.07 -2.46 9.16
N HIS A 102 6.34 -3.53 9.49
CA HIS A 102 6.50 -4.82 8.83
C HIS A 102 6.13 -4.76 7.34
N ALA A 103 5.02 -4.09 7.00
CA ALA A 103 4.60 -3.90 5.62
C ALA A 103 5.64 -3.12 4.81
N LEU A 104 6.26 -2.08 5.38
CA LEU A 104 7.33 -1.33 4.73
C LEU A 104 8.58 -2.19 4.47
N TYR A 105 8.94 -3.05 5.44
CA TYR A 105 10.00 -4.03 5.24
C TYR A 105 9.67 -4.99 4.09
N LEU A 106 8.46 -5.56 4.07
CA LEU A 106 8.02 -6.49 3.02
C LEU A 106 8.01 -5.81 1.64
N LEU A 107 7.55 -4.56 1.57
CA LEU A 107 7.58 -3.74 0.35
C LEU A 107 9.01 -3.54 -0.17
N HIS A 108 9.95 -3.20 0.71
CA HIS A 108 11.36 -3.01 0.35
C HIS A 108 11.98 -4.29 -0.25
N HIS A 109 11.52 -5.47 0.18
CA HIS A 109 12.01 -6.76 -0.31
C HIS A 109 11.16 -7.34 -1.45
N GLY A 110 10.24 -6.56 -2.04
CA GLY A 110 9.41 -6.99 -3.16
C GLY A 110 8.32 -8.00 -2.78
N MET A 111 8.08 -8.24 -1.49
CA MET A 111 7.07 -9.17 -0.99
C MET A 111 5.67 -8.52 -0.96
N LEU A 112 5.19 -8.08 -2.13
CA LEU A 112 3.99 -7.24 -2.26
C LEU A 112 2.71 -7.93 -1.75
N LYS A 113 2.58 -9.24 -1.97
CA LYS A 113 1.40 -10.02 -1.53
C LYS A 113 1.33 -10.10 -0.01
N ASP A 114 2.46 -10.37 0.66
CA ASP A 114 2.53 -10.45 2.12
C ASP A 114 2.31 -9.08 2.76
N ALA A 115 2.87 -8.01 2.18
CA ALA A 115 2.62 -6.63 2.62
C ALA A 115 1.12 -6.29 2.55
N LYS A 116 0.44 -6.65 1.44
CA LYS A 116 -1.00 -6.43 1.27
C LYS A 116 -1.82 -7.20 2.30
N ARG A 117 -1.46 -8.46 2.59
CA ARG A 117 -2.12 -9.29 3.60
C ARG A 117 -1.99 -8.66 4.99
N ASN A 118 -0.75 -8.32 5.39
CA ASN A 118 -0.47 -7.70 6.68
C ASN A 118 -1.23 -6.37 6.89
N LEU A 119 -1.25 -5.49 5.89
CA LEU A 119 -2.01 -4.23 5.97
C LEU A 119 -3.52 -4.45 6.04
N SER A 120 -4.04 -5.50 5.38
CA SER A 120 -5.47 -5.84 5.41
C SER A 120 -5.89 -6.37 6.78
N GLU A 121 -5.03 -7.15 7.45
CA GLU A 121 -5.23 -7.60 8.83
C GLU A 121 -5.17 -6.42 9.80
N ALA A 122 -4.19 -5.52 9.63
CA ALA A 122 -4.03 -4.36 10.49
C ALA A 122 -5.26 -3.41 10.49
N GLU A 123 -5.96 -3.31 9.36
CA GLU A 123 -7.22 -2.56 9.27
C GLU A 123 -8.36 -3.13 10.12
N THR A 124 -8.31 -4.40 10.49
CA THR A 124 -9.31 -5.01 11.38
C THR A 124 -9.07 -4.63 12.84
N TRP A 125 -7.89 -4.10 13.16
CA TRP A 125 -7.49 -3.73 14.53
C TRP A 125 -7.78 -2.26 14.87
N ARG A 126 -8.71 -1.63 14.15
CA ARG A 126 -9.15 -0.25 14.38
C ARG A 126 -9.74 -0.03 15.77
N HIS A 127 -10.20 -1.08 16.44
CA HIS A 127 -10.82 -1.00 17.76
C HIS A 127 -9.77 -0.64 18.85
N GLY A 128 -9.87 0.56 19.40
CA GLY A 128 -9.02 1.11 20.46
C GLY A 128 -9.38 2.57 20.76
N GLU A 129 -8.68 3.21 21.70
CA GLU A 129 -8.90 4.63 22.01
C GLU A 129 -8.56 5.52 20.80
N ASN A 130 -9.51 6.38 20.39
CA ASN A 130 -9.36 7.32 19.29
C ASN A 130 -8.47 8.50 19.71
N THR A 131 -7.17 8.36 19.48
CA THR A 131 -6.21 9.47 19.55
C THR A 131 -5.91 9.95 18.14
N SER A 132 -5.56 11.23 17.98
CA SER A 132 -5.16 11.82 16.68
C SER A 132 -3.99 11.06 16.03
N SER A 133 -3.01 10.61 16.82
CA SER A 133 -1.89 9.80 16.34
C SER A 133 -2.34 8.44 15.79
N ARG A 134 -3.34 7.81 16.42
CA ARG A 134 -3.91 6.54 15.94
C ARG A 134 -4.67 6.72 14.63
N GLU A 135 -5.39 7.82 14.47
CA GLU A 135 -6.08 8.15 13.22
C GLU A 135 -5.10 8.33 12.05
N ILE A 136 -4.01 9.06 12.26
CA ILE A 136 -2.95 9.23 11.25
C ILE A 136 -2.36 7.87 10.87
N LEU A 137 -2.07 7.01 11.86
CA LEU A 137 -1.52 5.68 11.62
C LEU A 137 -2.47 4.78 10.81
N ILE A 138 -3.76 4.81 11.12
CA ILE A 138 -4.78 4.09 10.34
C ILE A 138 -4.83 4.63 8.90
N ASN A 139 -4.81 5.96 8.72
CA ASN A 139 -4.78 6.57 7.40
C ASN A 139 -3.54 6.19 6.59
N LEU A 140 -2.37 6.07 7.24
CA LEU A 140 -1.15 5.58 6.61
C LEU A 140 -1.30 4.12 6.16
N ILE A 141 -1.79 3.22 7.03
CA ILE A 141 -2.05 1.81 6.69
C ILE A 141 -2.97 1.72 5.46
N GLN A 142 -4.07 2.47 5.48
CA GLN A 142 -5.01 2.51 4.37
C GLN A 142 -4.35 3.04 3.09
N ALA A 143 -3.58 4.11 3.18
CA ALA A 143 -2.92 4.71 2.02
C ALA A 143 -1.87 3.77 1.42
N TYR A 144 -1.04 3.10 2.22
CA TYR A 144 -0.06 2.12 1.72
C TYR A 144 -0.74 0.90 1.10
N LYS A 145 -1.85 0.45 1.68
CA LYS A 145 -2.71 -0.56 1.05
C LYS A 145 -3.27 -0.05 -0.28
N GLY A 146 -3.68 1.21 -0.33
CA GLY A 146 -4.08 1.91 -1.54
C GLY A 146 -2.97 1.94 -2.59
N LEU A 147 -1.72 2.23 -2.22
CA LEU A 147 -0.58 2.18 -3.15
C LEU A 147 -0.36 0.77 -3.72
N LEU A 148 -0.49 -0.27 -2.90
CA LEU A 148 -0.41 -1.66 -3.39
C LEU A 148 -1.53 -1.99 -4.36
N GLN A 149 -2.75 -1.51 -4.10
CA GLN A 149 -3.87 -1.66 -5.01
C GLN A 149 -3.67 -0.85 -6.31
N TYR A 150 -3.09 0.35 -6.21
CA TYR A 150 -2.69 1.17 -7.34
C TYR A 150 -1.66 0.45 -8.21
N TYR A 151 -0.67 -0.20 -7.58
CA TYR A 151 0.33 -0.98 -8.31
C TYR A 151 -0.34 -2.10 -9.13
N THR A 152 -1.22 -2.89 -8.51
CA THR A 152 -2.02 -3.91 -9.23
C THR A 152 -2.88 -3.30 -10.33
N TRP A 153 -3.51 -2.14 -10.11
CA TRP A 153 -4.28 -1.44 -11.13
C TRP A 153 -3.39 -0.98 -12.30
N SER A 154 -2.18 -0.50 -12.01
CA SER A 154 -1.24 -0.01 -13.02
C SER A 154 -0.73 -1.13 -13.92
N GLU A 155 -0.50 -2.34 -13.35
CA GLU A 155 -0.16 -3.53 -14.12
C GLU A 155 -1.30 -3.91 -15.08
N LYS A 156 -2.54 -3.98 -14.59
CA LYS A 156 -3.72 -4.28 -15.41
C LYS A 156 -3.98 -3.21 -16.47
N LYS A 157 -3.78 -1.93 -16.14
CA LYS A 157 -3.85 -0.82 -17.11
C LYS A 157 -2.80 -1.00 -18.22
N MET A 158 -1.59 -1.44 -17.88
CA MET A 158 -0.56 -1.74 -18.87
C MET A 158 -0.95 -2.93 -19.75
N GLU A 159 -1.54 -3.99 -19.18
CA GLU A 159 -2.08 -5.12 -19.94
C GLU A 159 -3.17 -4.66 -20.91
N LEU A 160 -4.16 -3.90 -20.43
CA LEU A 160 -5.25 -3.34 -21.25
C LEU A 160 -4.73 -2.53 -22.44
N SER A 161 -3.63 -1.78 -22.26
CA SER A 161 -3.03 -0.99 -23.34
C SER A 161 -2.42 -1.82 -24.48
N LYS A 162 -2.20 -3.12 -24.24
CA LYS A 162 -1.66 -4.07 -25.23
C LYS A 162 -2.76 -4.83 -25.99
N LEU A 163 -3.99 -4.81 -25.50
CA LEU A 163 -5.13 -5.48 -26.13
C LEU A 163 -5.68 -4.63 -27.28
N ASP A 164 -6.14 -5.31 -28.34
CA ASP A 164 -6.97 -4.69 -29.36
C ASP A 164 -8.35 -4.38 -28.77
N LYS A 165 -8.95 -3.25 -29.16
CA LYS A 165 -10.28 -2.85 -28.69
C LYS A 165 -11.37 -3.80 -29.17
N ASP A 166 -11.13 -4.50 -30.28
CA ASP A 166 -12.05 -5.47 -30.86
C ASP A 166 -11.88 -6.88 -30.25
N ASP A 167 -10.89 -7.07 -29.37
CA ASP A 167 -10.70 -8.32 -28.65
C ASP A 167 -11.83 -8.52 -27.61
N TYR A 168 -12.41 -9.71 -27.59
CA TYR A 168 -13.41 -10.11 -26.59
C TYR A 168 -12.88 -9.93 -25.16
N ALA A 169 -11.57 -10.12 -24.95
CA ALA A 169 -10.93 -9.94 -23.65
C ALA A 169 -10.83 -8.46 -23.20
N TYR A 170 -10.91 -7.48 -24.11
CA TYR A 170 -10.78 -6.05 -23.79
C TYR A 170 -11.83 -5.58 -22.79
N ASN A 171 -13.10 -5.95 -23.02
CA ASN A 171 -14.20 -5.53 -22.16
C ASN A 171 -14.10 -6.11 -20.75
N ALA A 172 -13.62 -7.36 -20.62
CA ALA A 172 -13.41 -8.00 -19.33
C ALA A 172 -12.29 -7.31 -18.53
N VAL A 173 -11.15 -7.03 -19.18
CA VAL A 173 -10.01 -6.34 -18.55
C VAL A 173 -10.37 -4.89 -18.21
N ALA A 174 -11.09 -4.18 -19.09
CA ALA A 174 -11.53 -2.81 -18.84
C ALA A 174 -12.48 -2.72 -17.63
N GLN A 175 -13.41 -3.67 -17.49
CA GLN A 175 -14.31 -3.73 -16.34
C GLN A 175 -13.56 -4.06 -15.04
N ASP A 176 -12.57 -4.95 -15.08
CA ASP A 176 -11.74 -5.28 -13.92
C ASP A 176 -10.85 -4.11 -13.49
N VAL A 177 -10.24 -3.39 -14.45
CA VAL A 177 -9.50 -2.14 -14.21
C VAL A 177 -10.41 -1.10 -13.54
N PHE A 178 -11.65 -0.95 -14.00
CA PHE A 178 -12.63 -0.05 -13.40
C PHE A 178 -12.99 -0.47 -11.96
N ASN A 179 -13.33 -1.74 -11.74
CA ASN A 179 -13.74 -2.27 -10.43
C ASN A 179 -12.62 -2.23 -9.38
N HIS A 180 -11.35 -2.36 -9.77
CA HIS A 180 -10.21 -2.24 -8.85
C HIS A 180 -9.94 -0.77 -8.44
N SER A 181 -10.33 0.20 -9.25
CA SER A 181 -9.95 1.60 -9.04
C SER A 181 -10.69 2.31 -7.91
N TRP A 182 -12.00 2.07 -7.77
CA TRP A 182 -12.82 2.82 -6.81
C TRP A 182 -12.45 2.49 -5.36
N LYS A 183 -12.05 1.25 -5.07
CA LYS A 183 -11.57 0.84 -3.75
C LYS A 183 -10.21 1.46 -3.41
N THR A 184 -9.39 1.68 -4.43
CA THR A 184 -8.04 2.24 -4.32
C THR A 184 -8.09 3.75 -4.05
N SER A 185 -8.96 4.46 -4.78
CA SER A 185 -9.09 5.91 -4.69
C SER A 185 -9.55 6.38 -3.31
N ALA A 186 -10.50 5.67 -2.70
CA ALA A 186 -11.01 5.99 -1.36
C ALA A 186 -9.88 5.96 -0.31
N ASN A 187 -9.04 4.94 -0.34
CA ASN A 187 -7.96 4.73 0.64
C ASN A 187 -6.88 5.82 0.58
N ILE A 188 -6.52 6.29 -0.62
CA ILE A 188 -5.49 7.33 -0.79
C ILE A 188 -6.07 8.73 -0.49
N SER A 189 -7.34 8.97 -0.83
CA SER A 189 -7.99 10.29 -0.73
C SER A 189 -8.04 10.85 0.69
N ALA A 190 -8.10 9.99 1.71
CA ALA A 190 -8.13 10.41 3.11
C ALA A 190 -6.77 10.96 3.58
N LEU A 191 -5.66 10.29 3.22
CA LEU A 191 -4.32 10.68 3.64
C LEU A 191 -3.88 12.00 3.00
N ILE A 192 -4.14 12.19 1.70
CA ILE A 192 -3.69 13.39 0.98
C ILE A 192 -4.36 14.69 1.45
N LYS A 193 -5.45 14.60 2.24
CA LYS A 193 -6.11 15.75 2.89
C LYS A 193 -5.44 16.13 4.21
N ILE A 194 -4.59 15.27 4.75
CA ILE A 194 -3.85 15.51 5.99
C ILE A 194 -2.57 16.26 5.62
N PRO A 195 -2.24 17.37 6.29
CA PRO A 195 -0.98 18.08 6.08
C PRO A 195 0.25 17.16 6.15
N GLY A 196 1.05 17.15 5.10
CA GLY A 196 2.27 16.33 5.03
C GLY A 196 2.86 16.28 3.62
N VAL A 197 4.02 15.60 3.49
CA VAL A 197 4.66 15.36 2.19
C VAL A 197 4.29 13.97 1.69
N TRP A 198 3.35 13.91 0.74
CA TRP A 198 2.70 12.69 0.26
C TRP A 198 2.94 12.42 -1.23
N ASP A 199 4.13 12.78 -1.75
CA ASP A 199 4.45 12.73 -3.18
C ASP A 199 4.03 11.42 -3.90
N PRO A 200 4.33 10.21 -3.38
CA PRO A 200 3.94 8.97 -4.05
C PRO A 200 2.42 8.81 -4.15
N PHE A 201 1.71 9.16 -3.07
CA PHE A 201 0.26 9.05 -2.96
C PHE A 201 -0.45 10.05 -3.88
N VAL A 202 0.01 11.31 -3.89
CA VAL A 202 -0.55 12.36 -4.74
C VAL A 202 -0.38 11.99 -6.22
N LYS A 203 0.81 11.54 -6.62
CA LYS A 203 1.04 11.12 -8.01
C LYS A 203 0.13 9.96 -8.43
N SER A 204 0.05 8.91 -7.61
CA SER A 204 -0.81 7.76 -7.88
C SER A 204 -2.28 8.16 -7.98
N TYR A 205 -2.76 9.01 -7.07
CA TYR A 205 -4.15 9.46 -7.07
C TYR A 205 -4.49 10.32 -8.29
N VAL A 206 -3.64 11.29 -8.62
CA VAL A 206 -3.80 12.15 -9.79
C VAL A 206 -3.82 11.35 -11.09
N GLU A 207 -2.93 10.35 -11.23
CA GLU A 207 -2.92 9.49 -12.42
C GLU A 207 -4.24 8.71 -12.58
N MET A 208 -4.81 8.22 -11.47
CA MET A 208 -6.11 7.56 -11.50
C MET A 208 -7.23 8.53 -11.92
N LEU A 209 -7.26 9.74 -11.36
CA LEU A 209 -8.25 10.76 -11.74
C LEU A 209 -8.13 11.13 -13.23
N GLU A 210 -6.91 11.35 -13.73
CA GLU A 210 -6.66 11.63 -15.15
C GLU A 210 -7.12 10.46 -16.04
N PHE A 211 -6.92 9.21 -15.62
CA PHE A 211 -7.35 8.03 -16.36
C PHE A 211 -8.88 7.93 -16.48
N TYR A 212 -9.62 8.28 -15.41
CA TYR A 212 -11.09 8.30 -15.43
C TYR A 212 -11.69 9.58 -16.04
N GLY A 213 -10.85 10.51 -16.48
CA GLY A 213 -11.28 11.77 -17.09
C GLY A 213 -11.65 12.86 -16.09
N ASP A 214 -11.45 12.65 -14.79
CA ASP A 214 -11.67 13.66 -13.76
C ASP A 214 -10.49 14.64 -13.69
N ARG A 215 -10.44 15.53 -14.67
CA ARG A 215 -9.38 16.55 -14.78
C ARG A 215 -9.50 17.64 -13.73
N ASP A 216 -10.74 17.99 -13.37
CA ASP A 216 -11.00 19.04 -12.39
C ASP A 216 -10.56 18.59 -11.00
N GLY A 217 -10.88 17.35 -10.60
CA GLY A 217 -10.40 16.76 -9.36
C GLY A 217 -8.87 16.62 -9.32
N ALA A 218 -8.25 16.20 -10.43
CA ALA A 218 -6.79 16.13 -10.54
C ALA A 218 -6.13 17.50 -10.33
N GLN A 219 -6.70 18.55 -10.95
CA GLN A 219 -6.22 19.92 -10.79
C GLN A 219 -6.41 20.43 -9.36
N GLU A 220 -7.57 20.16 -8.74
CA GLU A 220 -7.87 20.55 -7.36
C GLU A 220 -6.85 19.95 -6.40
N VAL A 221 -6.61 18.64 -6.48
CA VAL A 221 -5.64 17.93 -5.64
C VAL A 221 -4.24 18.55 -5.76
N LEU A 222 -3.77 18.78 -6.98
CA LEU A 222 -2.44 19.36 -7.23
C LEU A 222 -2.35 20.83 -6.75
N THR A 223 -3.42 21.59 -6.91
CA THR A 223 -3.49 23.00 -6.48
C THR A 223 -3.44 23.09 -4.96
N ASN A 224 -4.27 22.30 -4.26
CA ASN A 224 -4.28 22.25 -2.81
C ASN A 224 -2.93 21.77 -2.27
N TYR A 225 -2.35 20.73 -2.89
CA TYR A 225 -1.05 20.20 -2.46
C TYR A 225 0.11 21.19 -2.64
N ALA A 226 0.01 22.11 -3.59
CA ALA A 226 1.02 23.13 -3.85
C ALA A 226 0.83 24.43 -3.05
N TYR A 227 -0.40 24.79 -2.69
CA TYR A 227 -0.72 26.14 -2.18
C TYR A 227 -1.46 26.18 -0.84
N ASP A 228 -1.97 25.06 -0.32
CA ASP A 228 -2.59 25.07 1.00
C ASP A 228 -1.51 25.30 2.08
N GLU A 229 -1.60 26.44 2.77
CA GLU A 229 -0.66 26.88 3.80
C GLU A 229 -0.56 25.91 4.98
N LYS A 230 -1.54 25.02 5.16
CA LYS A 230 -1.47 23.98 6.18
C LYS A 230 -0.40 22.94 5.87
N PHE A 231 -0.08 22.73 4.59
CA PHE A 231 0.89 21.74 4.15
C PHE A 231 2.32 22.30 4.25
N PRO A 232 3.29 21.44 4.59
CA PRO A 232 4.70 21.85 4.57
C PRO A 232 5.13 22.21 3.13
N SER A 233 6.03 23.19 3.01
CA SER A 233 6.57 23.58 1.71
C SER A 233 7.23 22.38 1.01
N ASN A 234 6.77 22.07 -0.20
CA ASN A 234 7.25 20.96 -1.01
C ASN A 234 7.53 21.41 -2.45
N PRO A 235 8.81 21.44 -2.91
CA PRO A 235 9.14 21.76 -4.30
C PRO A 235 8.44 20.85 -5.32
N ASN A 236 8.27 19.57 -4.99
CA ASN A 236 7.66 18.58 -5.87
C ASN A 236 6.20 18.91 -6.19
N ALA A 237 5.45 19.47 -5.23
CA ALA A 237 4.07 19.86 -5.44
C ALA A 237 3.93 20.88 -6.57
N HIS A 238 4.79 21.90 -6.60
CA HIS A 238 4.83 22.89 -7.69
C HIS A 238 5.27 22.27 -9.02
N ILE A 239 6.21 21.31 -8.99
CA ILE A 239 6.64 20.59 -10.20
C ILE A 239 5.46 19.77 -10.78
N TYR A 240 4.69 19.09 -9.95
CA TYR A 240 3.55 18.29 -10.38
C TYR A 240 2.46 19.16 -10.97
N LEU A 241 2.08 20.24 -10.28
CA LEU A 241 1.11 21.22 -10.75
C LEU A 241 1.55 21.86 -12.07
N TYR A 242 2.81 22.27 -12.18
CA TYR A 242 3.35 22.85 -13.40
C TYR A 242 3.21 21.90 -14.61
N ASN A 243 3.66 20.65 -14.45
CA ASN A 243 3.60 19.67 -15.52
C ASN A 243 2.15 19.37 -15.93
N PHE A 244 1.24 19.27 -14.96
CA PHE A 244 -0.18 19.10 -15.23
C PHE A 244 -0.75 20.27 -16.06
N LEU A 245 -0.55 21.51 -15.60
CA LEU A 245 -1.03 22.71 -16.29
C LEU A 245 -0.45 22.84 -17.71
N LYS A 246 0.83 22.48 -17.88
CA LYS A 246 1.48 22.47 -19.19
C LYS A 246 0.83 21.48 -20.15
N ARG A 247 0.50 20.27 -19.68
CA ARG A 247 -0.24 19.27 -20.50
C ARG A 247 -1.64 19.74 -20.87
N GLN A 248 -2.32 20.45 -19.97
CA GLN A 248 -3.64 21.05 -20.21
C GLN A 248 -3.58 22.34 -21.05
N LYS A 249 -2.40 22.76 -21.53
CA LYS A 249 -2.19 23.99 -22.29
C LYS A 249 -2.73 25.24 -21.56
N ALA A 250 -2.52 25.28 -20.24
CA ALA A 250 -2.93 26.41 -19.42
C ALA A 250 -2.29 27.72 -19.89
N PRO A 251 -2.92 28.88 -19.63
CA PRO A 251 -2.36 30.19 -19.96
C PRO A 251 -0.95 30.36 -19.41
N ARG A 252 -0.09 30.99 -20.21
CA ARG A 252 1.31 31.25 -19.87
C ARG A 252 1.48 31.92 -18.50
N SER A 253 0.60 32.87 -18.16
CA SER A 253 0.60 33.57 -16.87
C SER A 253 0.50 32.61 -15.69
N LYS A 254 -0.33 31.57 -15.77
CA LYS A 254 -0.45 30.53 -14.73
C LYS A 254 0.80 29.66 -14.64
N LEU A 255 1.45 29.36 -15.77
CA LEU A 255 2.70 28.61 -15.79
C LEU A 255 3.83 29.40 -15.12
N ILE A 256 3.92 30.70 -15.42
CA ILE A 256 4.90 31.62 -14.83
C ILE A 256 4.68 31.75 -13.32
N SER A 257 3.43 31.87 -12.83
CA SER A 257 3.17 32.02 -11.40
C SER A 257 3.63 30.81 -10.58
N VAL A 258 3.38 29.59 -11.07
CA VAL A 258 3.84 28.35 -10.42
C VAL A 258 5.37 28.30 -10.40
N LEU A 259 6.02 28.59 -11.54
CA LEU A 259 7.48 28.56 -11.64
C LEU A 259 8.16 29.64 -10.81
N LYS A 260 7.52 30.79 -10.60
CA LYS A 260 8.03 31.86 -9.72
C LYS A 260 8.16 31.39 -8.28
N ILE A 261 7.18 30.63 -7.78
CA ILE A 261 7.23 30.05 -6.44
C ILE A 261 8.32 28.96 -6.38
N LEU A 262 8.35 28.07 -7.39
CA LEU A 262 9.42 27.05 -7.46
C LEU A 262 10.82 27.67 -7.52
N TYR A 263 11.00 28.80 -8.22
CA TYR A 263 12.26 29.54 -8.25
C TYR A 263 12.69 30.02 -6.87
N GLN A 264 11.75 30.49 -6.04
CA GLN A 264 12.05 30.92 -4.67
C GLN A 264 12.50 29.77 -3.78
N ILE A 265 11.98 28.55 -4.01
CA ILE A 265 12.29 27.37 -3.19
C ILE A 265 13.54 26.65 -3.71
N VAL A 266 13.65 26.45 -5.03
CA VAL A 266 14.75 25.71 -5.69
C VAL A 266 15.19 26.42 -6.99
N PRO A 267 16.02 27.47 -6.90
CA PRO A 267 16.51 28.24 -8.05
C PRO A 267 17.33 27.43 -9.06
N SER A 268 17.88 26.28 -8.65
CA SER A 268 18.71 25.42 -9.49
C SER A 268 17.92 24.34 -10.24
N HIS A 269 16.59 24.26 -10.07
CA HIS A 269 15.79 23.22 -10.68
C HIS A 269 15.79 23.33 -12.21
N LYS A 270 15.80 22.20 -12.93
CA LYS A 270 15.84 22.17 -14.42
C LYS A 270 14.73 22.98 -15.10
N LEU A 271 13.57 23.12 -14.45
CA LEU A 271 12.46 23.94 -14.96
C LEU A 271 12.77 25.43 -15.00
N MET A 272 13.83 25.90 -14.34
CA MET A 272 14.23 27.30 -14.41
C MET A 272 14.69 27.69 -15.81
N LEU A 273 15.25 26.78 -16.60
CA LEU A 273 15.56 27.05 -18.00
C LEU A 273 14.30 27.37 -18.82
N GLU A 274 13.22 26.63 -18.54
CA GLU A 274 11.92 26.88 -19.15
C GLU A 274 11.30 28.18 -18.62
N PHE A 275 11.44 28.47 -17.32
CA PHE A 275 10.99 29.71 -16.72
C PHE A 275 11.58 30.95 -17.42
N HIS A 276 12.90 31.00 -17.61
CA HIS A 276 13.56 32.10 -18.32
C HIS A 276 13.06 32.23 -19.77
N THR A 277 12.80 31.11 -20.45
CA THR A 277 12.21 31.11 -21.79
C THR A 277 10.80 31.69 -21.78
N LEU A 278 10.01 31.37 -20.75
CA LEU A 278 8.66 31.90 -20.54
C LEU A 278 8.64 33.37 -20.09
N LEU A 279 9.71 33.93 -19.55
CA LEU A 279 9.79 35.38 -19.30
C LEU A 279 10.21 36.13 -20.56
N ARG A 280 11.19 35.64 -21.31
CA ARG A 280 11.71 36.35 -22.49
C ARG A 280 10.68 36.53 -23.62
N LYS A 281 9.73 35.60 -23.82
CA LYS A 281 8.66 35.83 -24.83
C LYS A 281 7.50 36.67 -24.31
N SER A 282 7.32 36.88 -23.00
CA SER A 282 6.31 37.83 -22.54
C SER A 282 6.75 39.28 -22.80
N GLU A 283 8.06 39.55 -22.69
CA GLU A 283 8.66 40.85 -23.05
C GLU A 283 8.56 41.19 -24.56
N LYS A 284 8.17 40.24 -25.41
CA LYS A 284 8.04 40.42 -26.87
C LYS A 284 6.58 40.44 -27.35
N GLU A 285 5.64 40.12 -26.46
CA GLU A 285 4.20 40.07 -26.75
C GLU A 285 3.46 41.28 -26.13
N GLU A 286 4.18 42.18 -25.46
CA GLU A 286 3.77 43.54 -25.07
C GLU A 286 4.33 44.58 -26.06
#